data_AF-A0A9P9ETJ5-F1
#
_entry.id   AF-A0A9P9ETJ5-F1
#
_cell.length_a   1.000
_cell.length_b   1.000
_cell.length_c   1.000
_cell.angle_alpha   90.00
_cell.angle_beta   90.00
_cell.angle_gamma   90.00
#
_symmetry.space_group_name_H-M   'P 1'
#
loop_
_entity.id
_entity.type
_entity.pdbx_description
1 polymer ?
#
loop_
_entity_poly.entity_id
_entity_poly.type
_entity_poly.pdbx_seq_one_letter_code
_entity_poly.pdbx_strand_id
1 'polypeptide(L)'
;MKFAQLLSGWDIKIMVFKSSYGPGAPKSHSCLKRWNLQAQRTLRRRGLAQRNLLQKHISQGRPDPRQTWCGDPGCITDNSIFENPLQHLIDRERDAHGLLVRDYYKDFANAMVEKLFPQITAPLAKARKRYVILSFVDSPPIKAALWKLIRSVKGRNMQACDEEIQVELVKARPIFHNLMFGEKSVKTIETIHRYISPGQDELDRTWGLGEFVLRFLIWAEIWRRWSCRSVEWSFGSDEVVAEFLTAVLLNYWLMYFDGCLIGEVLHRDERWDLVWEAWLEKYPVMRRQSGGDEEDDVHVRDGGNEEDGGNEEDGGNGQGSGKNKPFVTREELGESEEVVLEMVGYLGGVGKYEGHCERTRLGLRRPPPLL
;
A
#
# COMPACT_ATOMS: atom_id res chain seq x y z
N MET A 1 -15.51 -9.00 43.73
CA MET A 1 -14.21 -9.63 44.01
C MET A 1 -14.32 -11.16 43.95
N LYS A 2 -14.20 -11.73 42.74
CA LYS A 2 -14.03 -13.19 42.52
C LYS A 2 -13.20 -13.36 41.23
N PHE A 3 -11.88 -13.26 41.36
CA PHE A 3 -10.92 -13.35 40.24
C PHE A 3 -9.73 -14.28 40.57
N ALA A 4 -9.91 -15.24 41.48
CA ALA A 4 -8.83 -16.09 41.98
C ALA A 4 -9.17 -17.60 41.99
N GLN A 5 -10.05 -18.07 41.10
CA GLN A 5 -10.49 -19.48 41.06
C GLN A 5 -10.60 -20.11 39.66
N LEU A 6 -9.85 -19.61 38.67
CA LEU A 6 -9.79 -20.22 37.33
C LEU A 6 -8.36 -20.25 36.75
N LEU A 7 -7.37 -20.63 37.58
CA LEU A 7 -6.01 -20.98 37.14
C LEU A 7 -5.52 -22.28 37.80
N SER A 8 -6.37 -23.31 37.77
CA SER A 8 -6.00 -24.68 38.11
C SER A 8 -6.36 -25.60 36.94
N GLY A 9 -5.40 -25.86 36.05
CA GLY A 9 -5.63 -26.75 34.92
C GLY A 9 -4.49 -26.86 33.91
N TRP A 10 -3.40 -26.09 34.06
CA TRP A 10 -2.25 -26.18 33.15
C TRP A 10 -0.99 -26.40 33.98
N ASP A 11 -0.59 -27.67 34.03
CA ASP A 11 0.68 -28.17 34.53
C ASP A 11 1.85 -27.57 33.74
N ILE A 12 2.29 -26.38 34.14
CA ILE A 12 3.61 -25.87 33.76
C ILE A 12 4.57 -26.28 34.87
N LYS A 13 5.20 -27.45 34.70
CA LYS A 13 6.38 -27.85 35.47
C LYS A 13 7.51 -26.85 35.21
N ILE A 14 7.55 -25.79 35.99
CA ILE A 14 8.75 -24.96 36.15
C ILE A 14 9.74 -25.84 36.91
N MET A 15 10.67 -26.45 36.18
CA MET A 15 11.83 -27.10 36.79
C MET A 15 12.72 -26.02 37.41
N VAL A 16 12.49 -25.73 38.69
CA VAL A 16 13.44 -25.02 39.55
C VAL A 16 14.54 -26.03 39.89
N PHE A 17 15.68 -25.94 39.21
CA PHE A 17 16.87 -26.68 39.61
C PHE A 17 17.42 -26.09 40.92
N LYS A 18 17.16 -26.77 42.04
CA LYS A 18 17.92 -26.57 43.29
C LYS A 18 19.35 -27.06 43.05
N SER A 19 20.28 -26.12 43.05
CA SER A 19 21.72 -26.41 43.10
C SER A 19 22.08 -26.85 44.52
N SER A 20 22.17 -28.15 44.73
CA SER A 20 22.73 -28.75 45.94
C SER A 20 23.76 -29.79 45.54
N TYR A 21 25.04 -29.42 45.46
CA TYR A 21 26.14 -30.38 45.63
C TYR A 21 27.37 -29.71 46.25
N GLY A 22 27.76 -30.24 47.40
CA GLY A 22 29.12 -30.18 47.92
C GLY A 22 30.11 -30.93 47.02
N PRO A 23 31.40 -30.95 47.39
CA PRO A 23 32.50 -31.04 46.45
C PRO A 23 32.72 -32.48 45.97
N GLY A 24 32.31 -32.74 44.74
CA GLY A 24 32.71 -33.93 43.98
C GLY A 24 32.74 -33.53 42.51
N ALA A 25 33.93 -33.25 41.99
CA ALA A 25 34.10 -32.90 40.59
C ALA A 25 33.79 -34.11 39.68
N PRO A 26 32.97 -33.93 38.63
CA PRO A 26 33.27 -34.57 37.36
C PRO A 26 33.57 -33.52 36.30
N LYS A 27 34.70 -33.71 35.63
CA LYS A 27 35.15 -32.99 34.45
C LYS A 27 34.04 -33.01 33.37
N SER A 28 33.27 -31.94 33.21
CA SER A 28 32.31 -31.82 32.10
C SER A 28 32.14 -30.41 31.50
N HIS A 29 33.09 -29.50 31.74
CA HIS A 29 33.09 -28.16 31.12
C HIS A 29 33.22 -28.18 29.58
N SER A 30 33.56 -29.30 28.94
CA SER A 30 33.67 -29.42 27.49
C SER A 30 32.32 -29.68 26.80
N CYS A 31 31.37 -30.33 27.46
CA CYS A 31 30.08 -30.68 26.86
C CYS A 31 29.19 -29.43 26.74
N LEU A 32 28.97 -28.69 27.83
CA LEU A 32 28.18 -27.44 27.82
C LEU A 32 28.73 -26.36 26.86
N LYS A 33 30.07 -26.26 26.72
CA LYS A 33 30.70 -25.38 25.71
C LYS A 33 30.41 -25.84 24.27
N ARG A 34 30.36 -27.14 24.00
CA ARG A 34 30.09 -27.71 22.66
C ARG A 34 28.63 -27.52 22.23
N TRP A 35 27.67 -27.65 23.16
CA TRP A 35 26.26 -27.35 22.90
C TRP A 35 26.04 -25.85 22.63
N ASN A 36 26.76 -24.97 23.35
CA ASN A 36 26.73 -23.54 23.11
C ASN A 36 27.35 -23.16 21.75
N LEU A 37 28.47 -23.79 21.36
CA LEU A 37 29.08 -23.58 20.03
C LEU A 37 28.22 -24.09 18.87
N GLN A 38 27.53 -25.23 19.03
CA GLN A 38 26.63 -25.74 18.01
C GLN A 38 25.38 -24.85 17.88
N ALA A 39 24.79 -24.42 19.00
CA ALA A 39 23.70 -23.46 19.00
C ALA A 39 24.11 -22.12 18.36
N GLN A 40 25.28 -21.59 18.71
CA GLN A 40 25.84 -20.37 18.11
C GLN A 40 26.09 -20.54 16.61
N ARG A 41 26.60 -21.69 16.15
CA ARG A 41 26.78 -21.99 14.72
C ARG A 41 25.43 -22.07 14.00
N THR A 42 24.43 -22.72 14.59
CA THR A 42 23.08 -22.80 14.03
C THR A 42 22.42 -21.42 13.95
N LEU A 43 22.51 -20.60 15.00
CA LEU A 43 22.01 -19.22 15.00
C LEU A 43 22.73 -18.36 13.96
N ARG A 44 24.07 -18.48 13.84
CA ARG A 44 24.85 -17.78 12.82
C ARG A 44 24.45 -18.19 11.41
N ARG A 45 24.27 -19.50 11.16
CA ARG A 45 23.80 -20.03 9.86
C ARG A 45 22.40 -19.53 9.53
N ARG A 46 21.48 -19.55 10.50
CA ARG A 46 20.13 -19.00 10.34
C ARG A 46 20.16 -17.51 10.01
N GLY A 47 20.96 -16.73 10.74
CA GLY A 47 21.13 -15.31 10.47
C GLY A 47 21.76 -15.01 9.11
N LEU A 48 22.70 -15.84 8.63
CA LEU A 48 23.23 -15.73 7.26
C LEU A 48 22.18 -16.07 6.21
N ALA A 49 21.42 -17.16 6.40
CA ALA A 49 20.35 -17.56 5.50
C ALA A 49 19.27 -16.47 5.39
N GLN A 50 18.85 -15.89 6.51
CA GLN A 50 17.89 -14.78 6.54
C GLN A 50 18.41 -13.54 5.82
N ARG A 51 19.69 -13.16 6.02
CA ARG A 51 20.29 -12.03 5.29
C ARG A 51 20.35 -12.29 3.79
N ASN A 52 20.74 -13.50 3.38
CA ASN A 52 20.80 -13.86 1.95
C ASN A 52 19.41 -13.86 1.33
N LEU A 53 18.40 -14.35 2.05
CA LEU A 53 17.01 -14.33 1.61
C LEU A 53 16.49 -12.90 1.46
N LEU A 54 16.74 -12.04 2.46
CA LEU A 54 16.38 -10.62 2.38
C LEU A 54 17.07 -9.93 1.20
N GLN A 55 18.37 -10.18 0.97
CA GLN A 55 19.08 -9.63 -0.19
C GLN A 55 18.52 -10.14 -1.52
N LYS A 56 18.14 -11.41 -1.59
CA LYS A 56 17.42 -11.97 -2.76
C LYS A 56 16.09 -11.24 -2.96
N HIS A 57 15.27 -11.10 -1.92
CA HIS A 57 14.01 -10.36 -1.99
C HIS A 57 14.21 -8.90 -2.41
N ILE A 58 15.26 -8.24 -1.89
CA ILE A 58 15.59 -6.86 -2.25
C ILE A 58 15.91 -6.75 -3.74
N SER A 59 16.75 -7.66 -4.25
CA SER A 59 17.07 -7.74 -5.68
C SER A 59 15.86 -8.05 -6.57
N GLN A 60 14.78 -8.56 -5.99
CA GLN A 60 13.57 -9.00 -6.70
C GLN A 60 12.38 -8.05 -6.57
N GLY A 61 12.45 -6.95 -5.80
CA GLY A 61 11.29 -6.07 -5.65
C GLY A 61 11.03 -5.52 -4.24
N ARG A 62 11.61 -6.14 -3.20
CA ARG A 62 11.42 -5.72 -1.81
C ARG A 62 12.32 -4.49 -1.53
N PRO A 63 11.83 -3.43 -0.89
CA PRO A 63 12.70 -2.33 -0.52
C PRO A 63 13.69 -2.72 0.56
N ASP A 64 14.82 -2.00 0.58
CA ASP A 64 15.83 -2.14 1.61
C ASP A 64 15.37 -1.37 2.86
N PRO A 65 15.11 -2.05 3.99
CA PRO A 65 14.68 -1.42 5.24
C PRO A 65 15.78 -0.54 5.89
N ARG A 66 16.91 -0.32 5.23
CA ARG A 66 17.98 0.59 5.69
C ARG A 66 17.90 1.98 5.07
N GLN A 67 17.14 2.14 4.00
CA GLN A 67 16.91 3.46 3.43
C GLN A 67 15.86 4.17 4.30
N THR A 68 15.90 5.51 4.41
CA THR A 68 14.85 6.32 5.06
C THR A 68 14.24 7.42 4.16
N TRP A 69 12.91 7.58 4.21
CA TRP A 69 12.12 8.48 3.34
C TRP A 69 12.34 9.94 3.70
N CYS A 70 12.49 10.19 4.99
CA CYS A 70 12.83 11.50 5.52
C CYS A 70 14.29 11.92 5.18
N GLY A 71 15.12 11.02 4.66
CA GLY A 71 16.52 11.29 4.32
C GLY A 71 17.48 11.27 5.51
N ASP A 72 16.99 10.99 6.72
CA ASP A 72 17.82 10.77 7.91
C ASP A 72 18.21 9.29 8.03
N PRO A 73 19.49 8.91 7.83
CA PRO A 73 19.93 7.51 7.90
C PRO A 73 19.71 6.85 9.28
N GLY A 74 19.48 7.63 10.33
CA GLY A 74 19.19 7.17 11.69
C GLY A 74 17.71 7.03 12.02
N CYS A 75 16.80 7.41 11.10
CA CYS A 75 15.37 7.41 11.38
C CYS A 75 14.81 5.98 11.49
N ILE A 76 14.42 5.59 12.71
CA ILE A 76 13.78 4.30 12.97
C ILE A 76 12.30 4.29 12.62
N THR A 77 11.66 5.46 12.52
CA THR A 77 10.21 5.58 12.30
C THR A 77 9.81 5.07 10.93
N ASP A 78 10.56 5.44 9.88
CA ASP A 78 10.30 5.00 8.51
C ASP A 78 10.39 3.47 8.36
N ASN A 79 11.22 2.82 9.19
CA ASN A 79 11.37 1.36 9.14
C ASN A 79 10.10 0.62 9.59
N SER A 80 9.25 1.25 10.40
CA SER A 80 7.98 0.67 10.85
C SER A 80 6.96 0.44 9.73
N ILE A 81 7.16 1.08 8.57
CA ILE A 81 6.40 0.82 7.35
C ILE A 81 6.69 -0.57 6.80
N PHE A 82 7.93 -1.01 6.95
CA PHE A 82 8.43 -2.28 6.44
C PHE A 82 8.46 -3.39 7.50
N GLU A 83 8.08 -3.06 8.73
CA GLU A 83 7.90 -4.04 9.78
C GLU A 83 6.78 -5.03 9.42
N ASN A 84 7.07 -6.30 9.65
CA ASN A 84 6.13 -7.40 9.44
C ASN A 84 5.01 -7.32 10.50
N PRO A 85 3.76 -6.94 10.15
CA PRO A 85 2.68 -6.92 11.13
C PRO A 85 2.32 -8.34 11.57
N LEU A 86 1.83 -8.48 12.81
CA LEU A 86 1.38 -9.77 13.35
C LEU A 86 0.19 -10.39 12.60
N GLN A 87 -0.51 -9.60 11.79
CA GLN A 87 -1.71 -9.98 11.06
C GLN A 87 -1.69 -9.36 9.66
N HIS A 88 -2.16 -10.10 8.67
CA HIS A 88 -2.27 -9.63 7.28
C HIS A 88 -3.62 -10.02 6.66
N LEU A 89 -4.01 -9.30 5.62
CA LEU A 89 -5.21 -9.62 4.84
C LEU A 89 -4.85 -10.59 3.71
N ILE A 90 -5.64 -11.65 3.58
CA ILE A 90 -5.59 -12.58 2.45
C ILE A 90 -6.89 -12.50 1.66
N ASP A 91 -6.76 -12.76 0.35
CA ASP A 91 -7.91 -12.83 -0.53
C ASP A 91 -8.59 -14.18 -0.33
N ARG A 92 -9.92 -14.17 -0.22
CA ARG A 92 -10.70 -15.39 -0.39
C ARG A 92 -10.73 -15.76 -1.87
N GLU A 93 -11.07 -17.00 -2.17
CA GLU A 93 -11.34 -17.40 -3.55
C GLU A 93 -12.60 -16.70 -4.08
N ARG A 94 -13.63 -16.61 -3.22
CA ARG A 94 -14.93 -16.01 -3.54
C ARG A 94 -15.43 -15.09 -2.42
N ASP A 95 -16.21 -14.10 -2.80
CA ASP A 95 -16.89 -13.16 -1.90
C ASP A 95 -18.10 -13.81 -1.18
N ALA A 96 -18.89 -13.01 -0.46
CA ALA A 96 -20.12 -13.47 0.19
C ALA A 96 -21.21 -13.96 -0.78
N HIS A 97 -21.22 -13.49 -2.04
CA HIS A 97 -22.22 -13.81 -3.05
C HIS A 97 -21.77 -14.93 -4.02
N GLY A 98 -20.54 -15.43 -3.88
CA GLY A 98 -19.97 -16.47 -4.71
C GLY A 98 -19.24 -15.98 -5.96
N LEU A 99 -19.01 -14.67 -6.13
CA LEU A 99 -18.17 -14.07 -7.17
C LEU A 99 -16.69 -14.26 -6.86
N LEU A 100 -15.85 -14.37 -7.89
CA LEU A 100 -14.42 -14.59 -7.70
C LEU A 100 -13.72 -13.27 -7.32
N VAL A 101 -12.96 -13.28 -6.22
CA VAL A 101 -12.27 -12.07 -5.74
C VAL A 101 -11.27 -11.52 -6.76
N ARG A 102 -10.66 -12.39 -7.57
CA ARG A 102 -9.74 -11.99 -8.64
C ARG A 102 -10.40 -11.10 -9.70
N ASP A 103 -11.73 -11.20 -9.87
CA ASP A 103 -12.45 -10.42 -10.87
C ASP A 103 -12.60 -8.96 -10.40
N TYR A 104 -12.79 -8.71 -9.10
CA TYR A 104 -12.77 -7.36 -8.51
C TYR A 104 -11.45 -6.63 -8.81
N TYR A 105 -10.32 -7.28 -8.55
CA TYR A 105 -9.01 -6.70 -8.85
C TYR A 105 -8.81 -6.45 -10.35
N LYS A 106 -9.29 -7.38 -11.19
CA LYS A 106 -9.20 -7.26 -12.65
C LYS A 106 -10.01 -6.08 -13.17
N ASP A 107 -11.24 -5.91 -12.68
CA ASP A 107 -12.13 -4.83 -13.07
C ASP A 107 -11.61 -3.48 -12.58
N PHE A 108 -11.13 -3.43 -11.34
CA PHE A 108 -10.42 -2.26 -10.80
C PHE A 108 -9.21 -1.88 -11.68
N ALA A 109 -8.35 -2.85 -12.02
CA ALA A 109 -7.17 -2.58 -12.84
C ALA A 109 -7.54 -2.14 -14.27
N ASN A 110 -8.60 -2.71 -14.87
CA ASN A 110 -9.11 -2.27 -16.16
C ASN A 110 -9.55 -0.80 -16.11
N ALA A 111 -10.41 -0.45 -15.13
CA ALA A 111 -10.91 0.91 -14.96
C ALA A 111 -9.76 1.91 -14.73
N MET A 112 -8.77 1.54 -13.92
CA MET A 112 -7.59 2.37 -13.67
C MET A 112 -6.71 2.54 -14.89
N VAL A 113 -6.53 1.53 -15.73
CA VAL A 113 -5.79 1.72 -16.99
C VAL A 113 -6.50 2.69 -17.92
N GLU A 114 -7.83 2.59 -18.04
CA GLU A 114 -8.61 3.47 -18.91
C GLU A 114 -8.61 4.92 -18.42
N LYS A 115 -8.65 5.13 -17.10
CA LYS A 115 -8.67 6.48 -16.50
C LYS A 115 -7.29 7.13 -16.43
N LEU A 116 -6.26 6.40 -16.02
CA LEU A 116 -4.93 6.95 -15.80
C LEU A 116 -4.10 7.01 -17.09
N PHE A 117 -4.40 6.14 -18.06
CA PHE A 117 -3.64 6.02 -19.30
C PHE A 117 -4.54 5.99 -20.55
N PRO A 118 -5.42 6.99 -20.75
CA PRO A 118 -6.35 7.01 -21.88
C PRO A 118 -5.67 6.99 -23.25
N GLN A 119 -4.44 7.51 -23.33
CA GLN A 119 -3.61 7.53 -24.53
C GLN A 119 -3.11 6.14 -24.97
N ILE A 120 -3.12 5.14 -24.07
CA ILE A 120 -2.64 3.79 -24.40
C ILE A 120 -3.78 3.03 -25.08
N THR A 121 -3.66 2.82 -26.39
CA THR A 121 -4.63 2.05 -27.18
C THR A 121 -4.23 0.59 -27.36
N ALA A 122 -2.93 0.31 -27.44
CA ALA A 122 -2.39 -1.03 -27.70
C ALA A 122 -2.77 -2.05 -26.60
N PRO A 123 -3.39 -3.20 -26.93
CA PRO A 123 -3.84 -4.19 -25.94
C PRO A 123 -2.71 -4.73 -25.04
N LEU A 124 -1.52 -4.95 -25.60
CA LEU A 124 -0.36 -5.43 -24.86
C LEU A 124 0.14 -4.39 -23.85
N ALA A 125 0.17 -3.11 -24.24
CA ALA A 125 0.56 -2.02 -23.34
C ALA A 125 -0.46 -1.83 -22.21
N LYS A 126 -1.77 -1.93 -22.51
CA LYS A 126 -2.81 -1.97 -21.48
C LYS A 126 -2.62 -3.15 -20.52
N ALA A 127 -2.30 -4.34 -21.04
CA ALA A 127 -2.04 -5.52 -20.20
C ALA A 127 -0.83 -5.32 -19.27
N ARG A 128 0.26 -4.72 -19.76
CA ARG A 128 1.42 -4.36 -18.93
C ARG A 128 1.04 -3.37 -17.82
N LYS A 129 0.26 -2.33 -18.13
CA LYS A 129 -0.20 -1.36 -17.11
C LYS A 129 -1.13 -1.98 -16.07
N ARG A 130 -2.03 -2.90 -16.46
CA ARG A 130 -2.84 -3.67 -15.51
C ARG A 130 -1.98 -4.47 -14.56
N TYR A 131 -0.98 -5.18 -15.09
CA TYR A 131 -0.03 -5.93 -14.26
C TYR A 131 0.69 -5.02 -13.26
N VAL A 132 1.14 -3.84 -13.69
CA VAL A 132 1.79 -2.85 -12.81
C VAL A 132 0.84 -2.40 -11.69
N ILE A 133 -0.41 -2.06 -12.01
CA ILE A 133 -1.42 -1.68 -11.00
C ILE A 133 -1.68 -2.82 -10.02
N LEU A 134 -1.89 -4.03 -10.53
CA LEU A 134 -2.12 -5.22 -9.69
C LEU A 134 -0.93 -5.51 -8.78
N SER A 135 0.31 -5.40 -9.28
CA SER A 135 1.51 -5.60 -8.46
C SER A 135 1.59 -4.63 -7.29
N PHE A 136 1.15 -3.37 -7.48
CA PHE A 136 1.10 -2.37 -6.42
C PHE A 136 -0.02 -2.69 -5.42
N VAL A 137 -1.24 -2.85 -5.92
CA VAL A 137 -2.43 -3.07 -5.09
C VAL A 137 -2.24 -4.29 -4.21
N ASP A 138 -1.87 -5.43 -4.82
CA ASP A 138 -1.70 -6.72 -4.16
C ASP A 138 -0.43 -6.82 -3.29
N SER A 139 0.34 -5.73 -3.17
CA SER A 139 1.58 -5.76 -2.39
C SER A 139 1.33 -5.91 -0.89
N PRO A 140 2.19 -6.67 -0.18
CA PRO A 140 1.98 -6.95 1.24
C PRO A 140 1.86 -5.70 2.13
N PRO A 141 2.64 -4.61 1.93
CA PRO A 141 2.53 -3.40 2.74
C PRO A 141 1.23 -2.64 2.54
N ILE A 142 0.66 -2.67 1.32
CA ILE A 142 -0.62 -2.04 1.03
C ILE A 142 -1.76 -2.80 1.73
N LYS A 143 -1.74 -4.14 1.68
CA LYS A 143 -2.69 -4.98 2.43
C LYS A 143 -2.53 -4.83 3.94
N ALA A 144 -1.31 -4.68 4.44
CA ALA A 144 -1.04 -4.37 5.84
C ALA A 144 -1.58 -2.98 6.24
N ALA A 145 -1.46 -1.99 5.35
CA ALA A 145 -2.01 -0.65 5.54
C ALA A 145 -3.52 -0.67 5.70
N LEU A 146 -4.21 -1.38 4.81
CA LEU A 146 -5.64 -1.60 4.88
C LEU A 146 -6.03 -2.28 6.20
N TRP A 147 -5.31 -3.33 6.60
CA TRP A 147 -5.60 -4.03 7.85
C TRP A 147 -5.50 -3.11 9.07
N LYS A 148 -4.47 -2.25 9.14
CA LYS A 148 -4.35 -1.29 10.26
C LYS A 148 -5.54 -0.33 10.29
N LEU A 149 -6.02 0.14 9.14
CA LEU A 149 -7.22 0.98 9.06
C LEU A 149 -8.46 0.23 9.57
N ILE A 150 -8.76 -0.94 9.00
CA ILE A 150 -9.93 -1.75 9.37
C ILE A 150 -9.92 -2.12 10.85
N ARG A 151 -8.78 -2.54 11.38
CA ARG A 151 -8.63 -2.86 12.79
C ARG A 151 -8.90 -1.65 13.68
N SER A 152 -8.47 -0.46 13.27
CA SER A 152 -8.68 0.76 14.04
C SER A 152 -10.16 1.17 14.03
N VAL A 153 -10.79 1.17 12.86
CA VAL A 153 -12.24 1.43 12.70
C VAL A 153 -13.07 0.46 13.55
N LYS A 154 -12.80 -0.85 13.45
CA LYS A 154 -13.49 -1.86 14.26
C LYS A 154 -13.19 -1.75 15.75
N GLY A 155 -11.93 -1.52 16.11
CA GLY A 155 -11.51 -1.36 17.50
C GLY A 155 -12.18 -0.18 18.20
N ARG A 156 -12.48 0.89 17.45
CA ARG A 156 -13.23 2.06 17.94
C ARG A 156 -14.75 1.92 17.79
N ASN A 157 -15.26 0.76 17.35
CA ASN A 157 -16.68 0.53 17.03
C ASN A 157 -17.27 1.62 16.11
N MET A 158 -16.46 2.15 15.20
CA MET A 158 -16.93 3.09 14.19
C MET A 158 -17.79 2.33 13.19
N GLN A 159 -19.04 2.75 13.03
CA GLN A 159 -19.94 2.23 11.99
C GLN A 159 -19.87 3.16 10.78
N ALA A 160 -18.74 3.12 10.08
CA ALA A 160 -18.56 3.93 8.88
C ALA A 160 -19.31 3.29 7.70
N CYS A 161 -20.13 4.07 7.00
CA CYS A 161 -20.76 3.63 5.75
C CYS A 161 -19.94 4.02 4.52
N ASP A 162 -20.37 3.55 3.34
CA ASP A 162 -19.67 3.77 2.08
C ASP A 162 -19.68 5.25 1.67
N GLU A 163 -20.72 6.00 2.04
CA GLU A 163 -20.79 7.44 1.79
C GLU A 163 -19.80 8.20 2.71
N GLU A 164 -19.68 7.79 3.97
CA GLU A 164 -18.76 8.44 4.91
C GLU A 164 -17.30 8.24 4.51
N ILE A 165 -16.91 7.04 4.06
CA ILE A 165 -15.54 6.82 3.57
C ILE A 165 -15.26 7.65 2.33
N GLN A 166 -16.23 7.81 1.42
CA GLN A 166 -16.07 8.65 0.23
C GLN A 166 -15.87 10.12 0.59
N VAL A 167 -16.68 10.64 1.51
CA VAL A 167 -16.56 12.02 2.01
C VAL A 167 -15.18 12.24 2.65
N GLU A 168 -14.74 11.31 3.50
CA GLU A 168 -13.43 11.43 4.14
C GLU A 168 -12.26 11.29 3.15
N LEU A 169 -12.38 10.46 2.11
CA LEU A 169 -11.40 10.38 1.02
C LEU A 169 -11.27 11.71 0.27
N VAL A 170 -12.39 12.39 0.00
CA VAL A 170 -12.39 13.71 -0.66
C VAL A 170 -11.70 14.76 0.21
N LYS A 171 -12.02 14.80 1.50
CA LYS A 171 -11.39 15.73 2.46
C LYS A 171 -9.91 15.45 2.69
N ALA A 172 -9.53 14.17 2.77
CA ALA A 172 -8.15 13.75 3.03
C ALA A 172 -7.22 14.05 1.84
N ARG A 173 -7.71 14.01 0.61
CA ARG A 173 -6.90 14.18 -0.61
C ARG A 173 -6.04 15.45 -0.65
N PRO A 174 -6.57 16.68 -0.45
CA PRO A 174 -5.74 17.89 -0.45
C PRO A 174 -4.72 17.91 0.69
N ILE A 175 -5.07 17.39 1.86
CA ILE A 175 -4.15 17.31 3.01
C ILE A 175 -3.01 16.35 2.69
N PHE A 176 -3.34 15.15 2.21
CA PHE A 176 -2.38 14.16 1.75
C PHE A 176 -1.45 14.73 0.68
N HIS A 177 -2.02 15.43 -0.31
CA HIS A 177 -1.25 16.03 -1.40
C HIS A 177 -0.21 17.02 -0.86
N ASN A 178 -0.62 17.93 0.01
CA ASN A 178 0.27 18.91 0.63
C ASN A 178 1.35 18.25 1.50
N LEU A 179 1.03 17.19 2.23
CA LEU A 179 2.00 16.47 3.06
C LEU A 179 3.05 15.73 2.22
N MET A 180 2.65 15.03 1.17
CA MET A 180 3.53 14.14 0.41
C MET A 180 4.27 14.80 -0.76
N PHE A 181 3.67 15.85 -1.33
CA PHE A 181 4.14 16.51 -2.55
C PHE A 181 4.48 17.99 -2.36
N GLY A 182 4.06 18.59 -1.24
CA GLY A 182 4.45 19.95 -0.87
C GLY A 182 5.92 20.06 -0.42
N GLU A 183 6.28 21.24 0.08
CA GLU A 183 7.63 21.50 0.58
C GLU A 183 7.98 20.56 1.76
N LYS A 184 9.10 19.84 1.61
CA LYS A 184 9.62 18.96 2.65
C LYS A 184 10.28 19.77 3.77
N SER A 185 9.45 20.28 4.68
CA SER A 185 9.89 20.91 5.91
C SER A 185 10.05 19.89 7.05
N VAL A 186 10.85 20.23 8.07
CA VAL A 186 10.99 19.42 9.30
C VAL A 186 9.63 19.14 9.94
N LYS A 187 8.74 20.14 9.99
CA LYS A 187 7.38 20.00 10.54
C LYS A 187 6.51 19.03 9.72
N THR A 188 6.67 19.04 8.40
CA THR A 188 5.97 18.12 7.50
C THR A 188 6.41 16.68 7.77
N ILE A 189 7.73 16.46 7.89
CA ILE A 189 8.31 15.15 8.21
C ILE A 189 7.85 14.66 9.59
N GLU A 190 7.90 15.49 10.62
CA GLU A 190 7.38 15.16 11.95
C GLU A 190 5.90 14.77 11.92
N THR A 191 5.10 15.46 11.10
CA THR A 191 3.68 15.13 10.94
C THR A 191 3.49 13.78 10.26
N ILE A 192 4.26 13.47 9.22
CA ILE A 192 4.23 12.17 8.54
C ILE A 192 4.69 11.05 9.50
N HIS A 193 5.73 11.28 10.29
CA HIS A 193 6.19 10.33 11.31
C HIS A 193 5.11 10.03 12.36
N ARG A 194 4.31 11.04 12.76
CA ARG A 194 3.14 10.81 13.63
C ARG A 194 2.09 9.91 12.98
N TYR A 195 1.90 9.97 11.66
CA TYR A 195 0.98 9.06 10.96
C TYR A 195 1.54 7.63 10.85
N ILE A 196 2.85 7.49 10.69
CA ILE A 196 3.53 6.20 10.58
C ILE A 196 3.51 5.45 11.92
N SER A 197 4.04 6.11 12.96
CA SER A 197 4.17 5.61 14.33
C SER A 197 3.45 6.53 15.32
N PRO A 198 2.11 6.54 15.31
CA PRO A 198 1.32 7.34 16.24
C PRO A 198 1.49 6.87 17.68
N GLY A 199 1.35 7.80 18.62
CA GLY A 199 1.22 7.46 20.03
C GLY A 199 -0.06 6.65 20.27
N GLN A 200 -0.01 5.67 21.18
CA GLN A 200 -1.16 4.81 21.48
C GLN A 200 -2.40 5.63 21.92
N ASP A 201 -2.18 6.68 22.71
CA ASP A 201 -3.26 7.58 23.16
C ASP A 201 -3.89 8.39 22.01
N GLU A 202 -3.10 8.79 21.01
CA GLU A 202 -3.62 9.48 19.82
C GLU A 202 -4.52 8.53 19.02
N LEU A 203 -4.03 7.30 18.81
CA LEU A 203 -4.74 6.28 18.05
C LEU A 203 -6.08 5.90 18.69
N ASP A 204 -6.11 5.77 20.02
CA ASP A 204 -7.28 5.30 20.75
C ASP A 204 -8.30 6.41 21.01
N ARG A 205 -7.85 7.66 21.20
CA ARG A 205 -8.72 8.75 21.68
C ARG A 205 -8.98 9.85 20.67
N THR A 206 -8.01 10.22 19.84
CA THR A 206 -8.13 11.43 19.02
C THR A 206 -8.45 11.16 17.55
N TRP A 207 -7.96 10.07 16.97
CA TRP A 207 -8.05 9.84 15.53
C TRP A 207 -9.41 9.38 15.02
N GLY A 208 -10.07 10.17 14.18
CA GLY A 208 -11.28 9.81 13.45
C GLY A 208 -11.00 8.99 12.18
N LEU A 209 -12.05 8.79 11.38
CA LEU A 209 -11.95 8.08 10.11
C LEU A 209 -10.99 8.77 9.13
N GLY A 210 -11.05 10.10 9.05
CA GLY A 210 -10.18 10.91 8.19
C GLY A 210 -8.69 10.72 8.49
N GLU A 211 -8.30 10.65 9.77
CA GLU A 211 -6.91 10.38 10.17
C GLU A 211 -6.46 8.97 9.78
N PHE A 212 -7.34 7.97 9.88
CA PHE A 212 -7.02 6.61 9.43
C PHE A 212 -6.90 6.52 7.90
N VAL A 213 -7.76 7.24 7.17
CA VAL A 213 -7.66 7.39 5.71
C VAL A 213 -6.33 8.05 5.33
N LEU A 214 -5.98 9.17 5.95
CA LEU A 214 -4.70 9.86 5.72
C LEU A 214 -3.52 8.95 6.01
N ARG A 215 -3.56 8.19 7.12
CA ARG A 215 -2.51 7.21 7.43
C ARG A 215 -2.34 6.21 6.31
N PHE A 216 -3.43 5.63 5.78
CA PHE A 216 -3.34 4.68 4.67
C PHE A 216 -2.69 5.31 3.45
N LEU A 217 -3.13 6.51 3.05
CA LEU A 217 -2.61 7.20 1.85
C LEU A 217 -1.12 7.51 1.97
N ILE A 218 -0.69 8.06 3.11
CA ILE A 218 0.73 8.33 3.42
C ILE A 218 1.54 7.05 3.31
N TRP A 219 1.04 5.96 3.91
CA TRP A 219 1.75 4.69 3.90
C TRP A 219 1.92 4.12 2.50
N ALA A 220 0.84 4.17 1.72
CA ALA A 220 0.83 3.69 0.35
C ALA A 220 1.77 4.50 -0.55
N GLU A 221 1.85 5.81 -0.35
CA GLU A 221 2.74 6.66 -1.15
C GLU A 221 4.21 6.50 -0.80
N ILE A 222 4.53 6.38 0.50
CA ILE A 222 5.91 6.07 0.91
C ILE A 222 6.31 4.73 0.28
N TRP A 223 5.47 3.70 0.40
CA TRP A 223 5.70 2.41 -0.26
C TRP A 223 5.92 2.53 -1.77
N ARG A 224 5.06 3.29 -2.47
CA ARG A 224 5.14 3.48 -3.91
C ARG A 224 6.48 4.07 -4.35
N ARG A 225 6.93 5.12 -3.67
CA ARG A 225 8.18 5.82 -4.00
C ARG A 225 9.43 4.99 -3.65
N TRP A 226 9.31 4.13 -2.65
CA TRP A 226 10.47 3.53 -1.97
C TRP A 226 10.78 2.10 -2.37
N SER A 227 9.83 1.42 -3.02
CA SER A 227 10.13 0.16 -3.67
C SER A 227 11.12 0.37 -4.82
N CYS A 228 11.94 -0.64 -5.10
CA CYS A 228 12.73 -0.68 -6.33
C CYS A 228 11.86 -0.78 -7.61
N ARG A 229 10.53 -0.86 -7.45
CA ARG A 229 9.51 -0.73 -8.51
C ARG A 229 8.96 0.69 -8.66
N SER A 230 9.47 1.69 -7.94
CA SER A 230 8.96 3.06 -8.00
C SER A 230 8.89 3.63 -9.42
N VAL A 231 9.83 3.24 -10.28
CA VAL A 231 9.83 3.58 -11.71
C VAL A 231 8.65 2.93 -12.45
N GLU A 232 8.35 1.65 -12.18
CA GLU A 232 7.21 0.94 -12.76
C GLU A 232 5.89 1.55 -12.26
N TRP A 233 5.81 1.91 -10.97
CA TRP A 233 4.66 2.54 -10.32
C TRP A 233 4.59 4.06 -10.53
N SER A 234 5.03 4.51 -11.70
CA SER A 234 4.78 5.87 -12.18
C SER A 234 3.38 5.94 -12.81
N PHE A 235 2.43 6.49 -12.03
CA PHE A 235 1.03 6.58 -12.43
C PHE A 235 0.63 7.92 -13.06
N GLY A 236 1.53 8.92 -13.07
CA GLY A 236 1.26 10.24 -13.63
C GLY A 236 1.79 11.35 -12.74
N SER A 237 1.09 12.50 -12.74
CA SER A 237 1.35 13.61 -11.83
C SER A 237 1.03 13.25 -10.38
N ASP A 238 1.42 14.11 -9.45
CA ASP A 238 1.18 13.94 -8.02
C ASP A 238 -0.33 13.94 -7.69
N GLU A 239 -1.14 14.71 -8.41
CA GLU A 239 -2.61 14.70 -8.30
C GLU A 239 -3.19 13.36 -8.75
N VAL A 240 -2.73 12.85 -9.90
CA VAL A 240 -3.17 11.55 -10.43
C VAL A 240 -2.82 10.42 -9.46
N VAL A 241 -1.66 10.51 -8.80
CA VAL A 241 -1.27 9.56 -7.74
C VAL A 241 -2.22 9.66 -6.55
N ALA A 242 -2.56 10.86 -6.09
CA ALA A 242 -3.51 11.04 -4.99
C ALA A 242 -4.88 10.42 -5.33
N GLU A 243 -5.39 10.65 -6.53
CA GLU A 243 -6.64 10.04 -7.01
C GLU A 243 -6.55 8.51 -7.06
N PHE A 244 -5.48 7.98 -7.64
CA PHE A 244 -5.24 6.54 -7.70
C PHE A 244 -5.24 5.91 -6.30
N LEU A 245 -4.51 6.47 -5.33
CA LEU A 245 -4.44 5.93 -3.97
C LEU A 245 -5.78 6.00 -3.24
N THR A 246 -6.58 7.06 -3.48
CA THR A 246 -7.95 7.13 -2.95
C THR A 246 -8.85 6.06 -3.57
N ALA A 247 -8.73 5.81 -4.87
CA ALA A 247 -9.48 4.75 -5.55
C ALA A 247 -9.07 3.35 -5.05
N VAL A 248 -7.77 3.12 -4.78
CA VAL A 248 -7.28 1.88 -4.18
C VAL A 248 -7.92 1.65 -2.81
N LEU A 249 -7.94 2.68 -1.94
CA LEU A 249 -8.56 2.53 -0.62
C LEU A 249 -10.07 2.29 -0.71
N LEU A 250 -10.78 2.99 -1.59
CA LEU A 250 -12.21 2.80 -1.78
C LEU A 250 -12.52 1.38 -2.28
N ASN A 251 -11.80 0.91 -3.30
CA ASN A 251 -11.95 -0.45 -3.81
C ASN A 251 -11.73 -1.48 -2.69
N TYR A 252 -10.70 -1.28 -1.88
CA TYR A 252 -10.40 -2.16 -0.76
C TYR A 252 -11.46 -2.14 0.35
N TRP A 253 -12.00 -0.97 0.64
CA TRP A 253 -13.08 -0.81 1.60
C TRP A 253 -14.28 -1.66 1.16
N LEU A 254 -14.75 -1.48 -0.07
CA LEU A 254 -15.86 -2.25 -0.65
C LEU A 254 -15.58 -3.75 -0.63
N MET A 255 -14.41 -4.18 -1.11
CA MET A 255 -14.00 -5.59 -1.09
C MET A 255 -13.99 -6.19 0.32
N TYR A 256 -13.59 -5.42 1.34
CA TYR A 256 -13.58 -5.91 2.71
C TYR A 256 -15.01 -6.17 3.22
N PHE A 257 -15.94 -5.24 2.95
CA PHE A 257 -17.33 -5.35 3.41
C PHE A 257 -18.16 -6.36 2.60
N ASP A 258 -17.80 -6.61 1.33
CA ASP A 258 -18.33 -7.72 0.51
C ASP A 258 -17.79 -9.10 0.93
N GLY A 259 -16.88 -9.13 1.91
CA GLY A 259 -16.31 -10.35 2.45
C GLY A 259 -15.32 -11.02 1.51
N CYS A 260 -14.67 -10.26 0.61
CA CYS A 260 -13.60 -10.73 -0.27
C CYS A 260 -12.29 -10.98 0.49
N LEU A 261 -12.09 -10.30 1.63
CA LEU A 261 -10.85 -10.27 2.39
C LEU A 261 -11.04 -10.85 3.78
N ILE A 262 -10.06 -11.64 4.26
CA ILE A 262 -10.04 -12.16 5.63
C ILE A 262 -8.70 -11.88 6.31
N GLY A 263 -8.75 -11.67 7.62
CA GLY A 263 -7.55 -11.46 8.42
C GLY A 263 -6.94 -12.80 8.85
N GLU A 264 -5.65 -12.99 8.59
CA GLU A 264 -4.88 -14.15 9.06
C GLU A 264 -3.78 -13.69 10.04
N VAL A 265 -3.60 -14.43 11.14
CA VAL A 265 -2.56 -14.17 12.13
C VAL A 265 -1.26 -14.88 11.78
N LEU A 266 -0.19 -14.10 11.62
CA LEU A 266 1.16 -14.57 11.34
C LEU A 266 2.04 -14.38 12.57
N HIS A 267 2.17 -15.44 13.38
CA HIS A 267 2.94 -15.39 14.63
C HIS A 267 4.48 -15.40 14.45
N ARG A 268 5.01 -15.47 13.23
CA ARG A 268 6.46 -15.62 12.95
C ARG A 268 6.90 -14.92 11.67
N ASP A 269 8.08 -14.27 11.71
CA ASP A 269 8.72 -13.61 10.55
C ASP A 269 8.89 -14.53 9.33
N GLU A 270 9.15 -15.83 9.57
CA GLU A 270 9.28 -16.83 8.50
C GLU A 270 8.02 -16.94 7.64
N ARG A 271 6.83 -16.64 8.18
CA ARG A 271 5.60 -16.61 7.39
C ARG A 271 5.48 -15.35 6.56
N TRP A 272 6.06 -14.24 7.01
CA TRP A 272 6.11 -13.01 6.24
C TRP A 272 7.04 -13.14 5.04
N ASP A 273 8.14 -13.86 5.18
CA ASP A 273 8.99 -14.18 4.04
C ASP A 273 8.23 -15.00 2.98
N LEU A 274 7.34 -15.92 3.38
CA LEU A 274 6.47 -16.64 2.43
C LEU A 274 5.47 -15.72 1.71
N VAL A 275 4.89 -14.74 2.42
CA VAL A 275 4.01 -13.73 1.81
C VAL A 275 4.79 -12.90 0.78
N TRP A 276 6.02 -12.51 1.12
CA TRP A 276 6.91 -11.83 0.17
C TRP A 276 7.27 -12.72 -1.02
N GLU A 277 7.67 -13.96 -0.80
CA GLU A 277 8.00 -14.91 -1.87
C GLU A 277 6.83 -15.12 -2.82
N ALA A 278 5.63 -15.36 -2.29
CA ALA A 278 4.43 -15.56 -3.10
C ALA A 278 4.09 -14.32 -3.95
N TRP A 279 4.22 -13.12 -3.37
CA TRP A 279 4.00 -11.88 -4.12
C TRP A 279 5.09 -11.65 -5.19
N LEU A 280 6.37 -11.90 -4.86
CA LEU A 280 7.49 -11.76 -5.78
C LEU A 280 7.45 -12.77 -6.94
N GLU A 281 6.96 -13.98 -6.68
CA GLU A 281 6.72 -15.01 -7.70
C GLU A 281 5.54 -14.64 -8.61
N LYS A 282 4.45 -14.15 -8.02
CA LYS A 282 3.26 -13.69 -8.76
C LYS A 282 3.55 -12.46 -9.62
N TYR A 283 4.38 -11.55 -9.11
CA TYR A 283 4.77 -10.34 -9.80
C TYR A 283 6.29 -10.20 -9.88
N PRO A 284 7.00 -10.88 -10.80
CA PRO A 284 8.42 -10.61 -11.02
C PRO A 284 8.69 -9.15 -11.45
N VAL A 285 9.86 -8.61 -11.11
CA VAL A 285 10.33 -7.32 -11.68
C VAL A 285 10.52 -7.53 -13.17
N MET A 286 9.92 -6.67 -13.99
CA MET A 286 10.19 -6.69 -15.42
C MET A 286 11.60 -6.15 -15.59
N ARG A 287 12.59 -7.04 -15.73
CA ARG A 287 13.93 -6.61 -16.13
C ARG A 287 13.75 -5.83 -17.43
N ARG A 288 14.18 -4.56 -17.43
CA ARG A 288 14.37 -3.82 -18.68
C ARG A 288 15.12 -4.77 -19.60
N GLN A 289 14.49 -5.17 -20.70
CA GLN A 289 15.20 -5.87 -21.74
C GLN A 289 16.24 -4.88 -22.23
N SER A 290 17.47 -5.05 -21.75
CA SER A 290 18.60 -4.28 -22.24
C SER A 290 18.89 -4.78 -23.66
N GLY A 291 18.50 -3.97 -24.65
CA GLY A 291 18.94 -4.07 -26.04
C GLY A 291 18.02 -4.88 -26.96
N GLY A 292 17.57 -4.24 -28.04
CA GLY A 292 17.01 -4.89 -29.24
C GLY A 292 15.76 -4.23 -29.77
N ASP A 293 15.94 -3.33 -30.74
CA ASP A 293 15.02 -3.02 -31.84
C ASP A 293 13.74 -2.24 -31.54
N GLU A 294 13.85 -0.91 -31.41
CA GLU A 294 12.91 0.06 -32.02
C GLU A 294 13.75 1.29 -32.44
N GLU A 295 14.59 1.11 -33.47
CA GLU A 295 15.09 2.25 -34.25
C GLU A 295 13.94 2.84 -35.05
N ASP A 296 13.94 4.17 -35.10
CA ASP A 296 12.93 5.04 -35.66
C ASP A 296 12.61 4.74 -37.14
N ASP A 297 11.49 4.07 -37.39
CA ASP A 297 10.86 4.04 -38.72
C ASP A 297 9.90 5.23 -38.86
N VAL A 298 10.47 6.43 -38.99
CA VAL A 298 9.79 7.55 -39.64
C VAL A 298 10.58 7.89 -40.89
N HIS A 299 10.19 7.25 -41.99
CA HIS A 299 10.52 7.70 -43.34
C HIS A 299 10.01 9.13 -43.55
N VAL A 300 10.90 10.12 -43.43
CA VAL A 300 10.71 11.43 -44.08
C VAL A 300 11.41 11.38 -45.42
N ARG A 301 10.61 11.40 -46.48
CA ARG A 301 11.05 11.48 -47.88
C ARG A 301 10.39 12.70 -48.52
N ASP A 302 11.16 13.77 -48.65
CA ASP A 302 11.10 14.87 -49.63
C ASP A 302 12.01 15.97 -49.06
N GLY A 303 12.90 16.66 -49.77
CA GLY A 303 13.09 16.94 -51.18
C GLY A 303 13.83 18.29 -51.17
N GLY A 304 15.00 18.38 -51.81
CA GLY A 304 15.93 19.51 -51.64
C GLY A 304 15.47 20.85 -52.20
N ASN A 305 16.12 21.95 -51.80
CA ASN A 305 17.04 22.68 -52.69
C ASN A 305 17.78 23.81 -51.95
N GLU A 306 18.81 24.27 -52.64
CA GLU A 306 19.89 25.22 -52.36
C GLU A 306 19.53 26.68 -52.00
N GLU A 307 20.54 27.33 -51.39
CA GLU A 307 21.05 28.71 -51.60
C GLU A 307 20.52 29.94 -50.83
N ASP A 308 21.50 30.56 -50.14
CA ASP A 308 21.92 31.98 -50.20
C ASP A 308 21.21 33.09 -49.38
N GLY A 309 22.03 34.05 -48.94
CA GLY A 309 21.62 35.44 -48.69
C GLY A 309 21.51 35.89 -47.24
N GLY A 310 22.32 36.89 -46.85
CA GLY A 310 22.38 37.45 -45.49
C GLY A 310 21.42 38.62 -45.17
N ASN A 311 21.70 39.20 -44.00
CA ASN A 311 21.39 40.53 -43.46
C ASN A 311 20.10 40.83 -42.65
N GLU A 312 20.37 41.22 -41.40
CA GLU A 312 19.94 42.41 -40.63
C GLU A 312 18.49 42.95 -40.63
N GLU A 313 18.01 43.05 -39.37
CA GLU A 313 17.25 44.12 -38.71
C GLU A 313 15.77 44.44 -38.99
N ASP A 314 15.12 44.66 -37.83
CA ASP A 314 13.99 45.54 -37.50
C ASP A 314 12.53 45.07 -37.66
N GLY A 315 11.73 45.49 -36.67
CA GLY A 315 10.49 44.83 -36.26
C GLY A 315 9.20 45.32 -36.93
N GLY A 316 8.09 44.66 -36.56
CA GLY A 316 6.75 45.08 -36.99
C GLY A 316 5.68 43.99 -36.94
N ASN A 317 4.98 43.94 -35.80
CA ASN A 317 3.64 43.42 -35.51
C ASN A 317 2.76 42.87 -36.67
N GLY A 318 2.26 41.63 -36.54
CA GLY A 318 1.22 41.05 -37.40
C GLY A 318 0.70 39.71 -36.88
N GLN A 319 -0.60 39.66 -36.54
CA GLN A 319 -1.34 38.50 -36.02
C GLN A 319 -1.43 37.33 -37.02
N GLY A 320 -1.41 36.08 -36.50
CA GLY A 320 -2.09 34.97 -37.17
C GLY A 320 -1.53 33.57 -36.96
N SER A 321 -2.27 32.77 -36.17
CA SER A 321 -2.44 31.30 -36.29
C SER A 321 -1.42 30.34 -35.65
N GLY A 322 -1.95 29.55 -34.70
CA GLY A 322 -1.61 28.13 -34.60
C GLY A 322 -0.51 27.72 -33.64
N LYS A 323 -0.71 27.86 -32.32
CA LYS A 323 0.03 27.07 -31.32
C LYS A 323 -0.91 26.49 -30.27
N ASN A 324 -0.88 25.16 -30.20
CA ASN A 324 -1.53 24.28 -29.23
C ASN A 324 -1.49 24.86 -27.81
N LYS A 325 -2.67 25.07 -27.21
CA LYS A 325 -2.81 25.20 -25.75
C LYS A 325 -3.02 23.79 -25.17
N PRO A 326 -2.11 23.28 -24.31
CA PRO A 326 -2.41 22.14 -23.48
C PRO A 326 -3.03 22.65 -22.16
N PHE A 327 -4.14 22.03 -21.78
CA PHE A 327 -4.85 22.17 -20.50
C PHE A 327 -5.70 23.43 -20.27
N VAL A 328 -6.94 23.15 -19.87
CA VAL A 328 -7.93 24.08 -19.31
C VAL A 328 -8.15 23.63 -17.87
N THR A 329 -8.01 24.52 -16.90
CA THR A 329 -8.15 24.19 -15.47
C THR A 329 -9.61 24.23 -15.01
N ARG A 330 -9.90 23.64 -13.84
CA ARG A 330 -11.23 23.62 -13.19
C ARG A 330 -11.86 25.02 -13.03
N GLU A 331 -11.05 26.07 -12.94
CA GLU A 331 -11.50 27.47 -12.81
C GLU A 331 -12.04 28.05 -14.12
N GLU A 332 -11.70 27.44 -15.26
CA GLU A 332 -12.10 27.91 -16.60
C GLU A 332 -13.37 27.22 -17.13
N LEU A 333 -13.81 26.10 -16.52
CA LEU A 333 -15.00 25.36 -16.94
C LEU A 333 -16.32 25.88 -16.32
N GLY A 334 -16.25 26.66 -15.24
CA GLY A 334 -17.44 27.28 -14.62
C GLY A 334 -18.50 26.27 -14.12
N GLU A 335 -18.16 24.99 -14.00
CA GLU A 335 -19.09 23.94 -13.58
C GLU A 335 -19.26 23.94 -12.05
N SER A 336 -20.50 23.83 -11.59
CA SER A 336 -20.82 23.80 -10.17
C SER A 336 -20.38 22.48 -9.54
N GLU A 337 -20.09 22.53 -8.23
CA GLU A 337 -19.67 21.38 -7.43
C GLU A 337 -20.68 20.22 -7.49
N GLU A 338 -21.97 20.51 -7.70
CA GLU A 338 -23.04 19.53 -7.88
C GLU A 338 -22.93 18.75 -9.19
N VAL A 339 -22.50 19.37 -10.30
CA VAL A 339 -22.34 18.68 -11.61
C VAL A 339 -21.15 17.73 -11.59
N VAL A 340 -20.06 18.13 -10.90
CA VAL A 340 -18.89 17.27 -10.70
C VAL A 340 -19.23 16.08 -9.79
N LEU A 341 -20.04 16.30 -8.74
CA LEU A 341 -20.55 15.24 -7.87
C LEU A 341 -21.51 14.30 -8.62
N GLU A 342 -22.32 14.80 -9.55
CA GLU A 342 -23.18 13.97 -10.39
C GLU A 342 -22.38 13.13 -11.39
N MET A 343 -21.33 13.69 -12.01
CA MET A 343 -20.43 12.96 -12.91
C MET A 343 -19.57 11.89 -12.21
N VAL A 344 -19.14 12.16 -10.98
CA VAL A 344 -18.38 11.19 -10.16
C VAL A 344 -19.32 10.16 -9.52
N GLY A 345 -20.52 10.58 -9.09
CA GLY A 345 -21.58 9.73 -8.55
C GLY A 345 -22.24 8.79 -9.57
N TYR A 346 -22.17 9.11 -10.87
CA TYR A 346 -22.68 8.23 -11.93
C TYR A 346 -21.81 6.99 -12.20
N LEU A 347 -20.56 6.95 -11.71
CA LEU A 347 -19.65 5.82 -11.89
C LEU A 347 -19.74 4.75 -10.78
N GLY A 348 -20.60 4.95 -9.78
CA GLY A 348 -21.00 3.92 -8.81
C GLY A 348 -22.30 3.18 -9.17
N GLY A 349 -22.93 3.52 -10.29
CA GLY A 349 -24.27 3.07 -10.65
C GLY A 349 -24.33 2.03 -11.76
N VAL A 350 -23.90 0.79 -11.50
CA VAL A 350 -24.48 -0.38 -12.20
C VAL A 350 -25.40 -1.09 -11.19
N GLY A 351 -26.65 -0.63 -11.16
CA GLY A 351 -27.72 -1.20 -10.36
C GLY A 351 -28.37 -0.16 -9.44
N LYS A 352 -29.41 0.53 -9.94
CA LYS A 352 -30.39 1.18 -9.06
C LYS A 352 -31.01 0.09 -8.19
N TYR A 353 -30.60 0.03 -6.93
CA TYR A 353 -31.37 -0.61 -5.87
C TYR A 353 -32.05 0.52 -5.10
N GLU A 354 -33.31 0.81 -5.42
CA GLU A 354 -34.19 1.59 -4.54
C GLU A 354 -34.48 0.74 -3.30
N GLY A 355 -33.56 0.73 -2.36
CA GLY A 355 -33.72 0.16 -1.03
C GLY A 355 -33.83 1.28 -0.02
N HIS A 356 -35.07 1.58 0.40
CA HIS A 356 -35.36 2.47 1.51
C HIS A 356 -34.39 2.25 2.69
N CYS A 357 -33.75 3.34 3.13
CA CYS A 357 -33.04 3.39 4.39
C CYS A 357 -34.06 3.38 5.55
N GLU A 358 -34.63 2.21 5.81
CA GLU A 358 -35.31 1.87 7.05
C GLU A 358 -34.72 0.56 7.59
N ARG A 359 -33.60 0.65 8.32
CA ARG A 359 -33.30 -0.36 9.33
C ARG A 359 -33.89 0.07 10.66
N THR A 360 -35.17 -0.27 10.76
CA THR A 360 -35.97 -0.35 11.96
C THR A 360 -35.20 -0.95 13.13
N ARG A 361 -35.24 -0.25 14.25
CA ARG A 361 -35.09 -0.79 15.60
C ARG A 361 -35.96 -2.04 15.78
N LEU A 362 -35.43 -3.22 15.53
CA LEU A 362 -36.02 -4.47 16.02
C LEU A 362 -34.89 -5.32 16.59
N GLY A 363 -34.82 -5.34 17.92
CA GLY A 363 -33.83 -6.11 18.64
C GLY A 363 -34.03 -7.60 18.43
N LEU A 364 -32.96 -8.33 18.13
CA LEU A 364 -32.83 -9.74 18.44
C LEU A 364 -31.34 -10.11 18.61
N ARG A 365 -31.04 -10.50 19.86
CA ARG A 365 -30.11 -11.54 20.33
C ARG A 365 -28.60 -11.39 20.05
N ARG A 366 -27.89 -11.22 21.16
CA ARG A 366 -26.44 -11.42 21.32
C ARG A 366 -25.99 -12.75 20.70
N PRO A 367 -24.81 -12.79 20.03
CA PRO A 367 -24.16 -14.06 19.72
C PRO A 367 -23.67 -14.73 21.03
N PRO A 368 -23.64 -16.07 21.09
CA PRO A 368 -23.12 -16.77 22.26
C PRO A 368 -21.59 -16.60 22.34
N PRO A 369 -21.01 -16.63 23.56
CA PRO A 369 -19.57 -16.60 23.71
C PRO A 369 -18.96 -17.89 23.16
N LEU A 370 -17.95 -17.75 22.30
CA LEU A 370 -17.11 -18.86 21.90
C LEU A 370 -16.28 -19.29 23.12
N LEU A 371 -16.40 -20.58 23.46
CA LEU A 371 -15.53 -21.29 24.41
C LEU A 371 -14.17 -21.57 23.80
#